data_AF-A0A2V7NF40-F1
#
_entry.id   AF-A0A2V7NF40-F1
#
_cell.length_a   1.000
_cell.length_b   1.000
_cell.length_c   1.000
_cell.angle_alpha   90.00
_cell.angle_beta   90.00
_cell.angle_gamma   90.00
#
_symmetry.space_group_name_H-M   'P 1'
#
loop_
_entity.id
_entity.type
_entity.pdbx_description
1 polymer ?
#
loop_
_entity_poly.entity_id
_entity_poly.type
_entity_poly.pdbx_seq_one_letter_code
_entity_poly.pdbx_strand_id
1 'polypeptide(L)' 'MGGSKNSKPSREKVRAHRARLRQQGLRPIQIWVPDVRSPAFAAEAHRQALAVARSARATEDQGFIDAASE' A
#
# COMPACT_ATOMS: atom_id res chain seq x y z
N MET A 1 17.19 36.63 -14.72
CA MET A 1 17.20 36.28 -13.28
C MET A 1 15.88 35.59 -12.93
N GLY A 2 15.86 34.26 -12.87
CA GLY A 2 14.67 33.48 -12.50
C GLY A 2 15.02 32.59 -11.31
N GLY A 3 14.49 32.93 -10.13
CA GLY A 3 14.75 32.21 -8.89
C GLY A 3 14.22 30.79 -8.95
N SER A 4 15.12 29.81 -8.83
CA SER A 4 14.73 28.41 -8.64
C SER A 4 14.05 28.29 -7.28
N LYS A 5 12.75 27.97 -7.26
CA LYS A 5 11.98 27.76 -6.04
C LYS A 5 12.69 26.69 -5.21
N ASN A 6 13.14 27.08 -4.02
CA ASN A 6 13.94 26.29 -3.10
C ASN A 6 13.13 25.07 -2.58
N SER A 7 13.03 24.02 -3.39
CA SER A 7 12.44 22.75 -3.01
C SER A 7 13.37 22.09 -2.01
N LYS A 8 12.95 21.97 -0.73
CA LYS A 8 13.64 21.14 0.26
C LYS A 8 14.13 19.83 -0.39
N PRO A 9 15.39 19.40 -0.18
CA PRO A 9 15.92 18.20 -0.80
C PRO A 9 14.96 17.03 -0.61
N SER A 10 14.77 16.21 -1.63
CA SER A 10 13.83 15.06 -1.60
C SER A 10 13.97 14.22 -0.34
N ARG A 11 15.20 14.05 0.17
CA ARG A 11 15.52 13.37 1.44
C ARG A 11 14.83 13.99 2.66
N GLU A 12 14.80 15.32 2.77
CA GLU A 12 14.14 16.00 3.89
C GLU A 12 12.63 15.85 3.84
N LYS A 13 12.04 15.95 2.64
CA LYS A 13 10.60 15.73 2.42
C LYS A 13 10.20 14.32 2.83
N VAL A 14 10.96 13.32 2.37
CA VAL A 14 10.72 11.91 2.70
C VAL A 14 10.92 11.65 4.21
N ARG A 15 11.91 12.28 4.84
CA ARG A 15 12.13 12.18 6.30
C ARG A 15 10.94 12.75 7.08
N ALA A 16 10.49 13.95 6.73
CA ALA A 16 9.35 14.62 7.39
C ALA A 16 8.05 13.82 7.20
N HIS A 17 7.82 13.28 6.00
CA HIS A 17 6.67 12.43 5.73
C HIS A 17 6.67 11.15 6.59
N ARG A 18 7.80 10.44 6.66
CA ARG A 18 7.93 9.25 7.52
C ARG A 18 7.84 9.57 9.01
N ALA A 19 8.23 10.76 9.46
CA ALA A 19 8.06 11.18 10.85
C ALA A 19 6.58 11.34 11.21
N ARG A 20 5.79 11.97 10.32
CA ARG A 20 4.33 12.09 10.48
C ARG A 20 3.64 10.73 10.55
N LEU A 21 3.98 9.81 9.63
CA LEU A 21 3.41 8.45 9.64
C LEU A 21 3.73 7.69 10.93
N ARG A 22 4.95 7.85 11.48
CA ARG A 22 5.32 7.24 12.77
C ARG A 22 4.53 7.80 13.95
N GLN A 23 4.24 9.10 13.96
CA GLN A 23 3.40 9.71 14.99
C GLN A 23 1.96 9.22 14.93
N GLN A 24 1.48 8.79 13.76
CA GLN A 24 0.19 8.12 13.57
C GLN A 24 0.23 6.62 13.93
N GLY A 25 1.34 6.12 14.48
CA GLY A 25 1.51 4.71 14.85
C GLY A 25 1.91 3.79 13.70
N LEU A 26 2.17 4.31 12.49
CA LEU A 26 2.52 3.50 11.32
C LEU A 26 4.03 3.24 11.24
N ARG A 27 4.39 2.00 10.89
CA ARG A 27 5.79 1.59 10.69
C ARG A 27 6.04 1.24 9.21
N PRO A 28 7.02 1.87 8.54
CA PRO A 28 7.36 1.48 7.18
C PRO A 28 8.03 0.11 7.18
N ILE A 29 7.58 -0.78 6.30
CA ILE A 29 8.24 -2.04 5.98
C ILE A 29 8.69 -2.03 4.52
N GLN A 30 9.83 -2.65 4.24
CA GLN A 30 10.32 -2.87 2.88
C GLN A 30 10.28 -4.36 2.62
N ILE A 31 9.53 -4.73 1.59
CA ILE A 31 9.38 -6.11 1.14
C ILE A 31 9.60 -6.15 -0.37
N TRP A 32 10.16 -7.25 -0.85
CA TRP A 32 10.22 -7.54 -2.27
C TRP A 32 8.93 -8.24 -2.68
N VAL A 33 8.27 -7.72 -3.70
CA VAL A 33 7.04 -8.28 -4.26
C VAL A 33 7.28 -8.66 -5.72
N PRO A 34 6.51 -9.61 -6.29
CA PRO A 34 6.54 -9.88 -7.72
C PRO A 34 6.25 -8.62 -8.54
N ASP A 35 6.74 -8.58 -9.78
CA ASP A 35 6.44 -7.46 -10.69
C ASP A 35 4.95 -7.39 -11.00
N VAL A 36 4.28 -6.40 -10.42
CA VAL A 36 2.84 -6.17 -10.55
C VAL A 36 2.40 -5.77 -11.96
N ARG A 37 3.35 -5.42 -12.84
CA ARG A 37 3.08 -5.11 -14.26
C ARG A 37 3.16 -6.34 -15.15
N SER A 38 3.69 -7.46 -14.64
CA SER A 38 3.77 -8.70 -15.40
C SER A 38 2.38 -9.29 -15.64
N PRO A 39 2.08 -9.80 -16.85
CA PRO A 39 0.85 -10.55 -17.11
C PRO A 39 0.68 -11.75 -16.17
N ALA A 40 1.78 -12.38 -15.73
CA ALA A 40 1.74 -13.50 -14.78
C ALA A 40 1.22 -13.06 -13.41
N PHE A 41 1.58 -11.87 -12.95
CA PHE A 41 1.04 -11.33 -11.70
C PHE A 41 -0.46 -11.07 -11.82
N ALA A 42 -0.92 -10.50 -12.94
CA ALA A 42 -2.35 -10.27 -13.16
C ALA A 42 -3.15 -11.58 -13.15
N ALA A 43 -2.64 -12.63 -13.80
CA ALA A 43 -3.26 -13.95 -13.81
C ALA A 43 -3.33 -14.55 -12.40
N GLU A 44 -2.25 -14.47 -11.63
CA GLU A 44 -2.18 -15.03 -10.28
C GLU A 44 -3.05 -14.23 -9.29
N ALA A 45 -3.01 -12.89 -9.36
CA ALA A 45 -3.87 -12.02 -8.56
C ALA A 45 -5.36 -12.33 -8.81
N HIS A 46 -5.74 -12.52 -10.08
CA HIS A 46 -7.11 -12.92 -10.42
C HIS A 46 -7.47 -14.30 -9.85
N ARG A 47 -6.60 -15.30 -10.02
CA ARG A 47 -6.79 -16.66 -9.48
C ARG A 47 -6.96 -16.64 -7.95
N GLN A 48 -6.12 -15.89 -7.24
CA GLN A 48 -6.15 -15.79 -5.78
C GLN A 48 -7.37 -15.02 -5.28
N ALA A 49 -7.71 -13.89 -5.91
CA ALA A 49 -8.93 -13.14 -5.57
C ALA A 49 -10.18 -14.01 -5.67
N LEU A 50 -10.28 -14.80 -6.74
CA LEU A 50 -11.35 -15.78 -6.92
C LEU A 50 -11.35 -16.88 -5.84
N ALA A 51 -10.19 -17.32 -5.37
CA ALA A 51 -10.09 -18.32 -4.31
C ALA A 51 -10.57 -17.75 -2.96
N VAL A 52 -10.20 -16.51 -2.63
CA VAL A 52 -10.66 -15.81 -1.43
C VAL A 52 -12.18 -15.60 -1.47
N ALA A 53 -12.71 -15.11 -2.60
CA ALA A 53 -14.13 -14.86 -2.78
C ALA A 53 -14.99 -16.14 -2.68
N ARG A 54 -14.44 -17.30 -3.03
CA ARG A 54 -15.11 -18.61 -2.88
C ARG A 54 -14.80 -19.32 -1.57
N SER A 55 -14.01 -18.71 -0.69
CA SER A 55 -13.64 -19.33 0.58
C SER A 55 -14.86 -19.39 1.51
N ALA A 56 -14.88 -20.36 2.41
CA ALA A 56 -15.93 -20.46 3.44
C ALA A 56 -15.99 -19.23 4.36
N ARG A 57 -14.91 -18.43 4.41
CA ARG A 57 -14.78 -17.23 5.24
C ARG A 57 -15.10 -15.94 4.50
N ALA A 58 -15.43 -15.98 3.21
CA ALA A 58 -15.58 -14.77 2.38
C ALA A 58 -16.50 -13.71 3.01
N THR A 59 -17.61 -14.13 3.63
CA THR A 59 -18.54 -13.22 4.32
C THR A 59 -17.93 -12.59 5.58
N GLU A 60 -17.20 -13.38 6.37
CA GLU A 60 -16.52 -12.88 7.58
C GLU A 60 -15.37 -11.95 7.22
N ASP A 61 -14.58 -12.32 6.20
CA ASP A 61 -13.48 -11.50 5.69
C ASP A 61 -14.01 -10.15 5.20
N GLN A 62 -15.11 -10.15 4.43
CA GLN A 62 -15.74 -8.92 3.96
C GLN A 62 -16.26 -8.09 5.15
N GLY A 63 -16.96 -8.71 6.11
CA GLY A 63 -17.46 -8.03 7.30
C GLY A 63 -16.34 -7.40 8.15
N PHE A 64 -15.19 -8.07 8.27
CA PHE A 64 -14.02 -7.50 8.94
C PHE A 64 -13.48 -6.25 8.23
N ILE A 65 -13.37 -6.29 6.90
CA ILE A 65 -12.87 -5.16 6.10
C ILE A 65 -13.82 -3.96 6.18
N ASP A 66 -15.13 -4.21 6.09
CA ASP A 66 -16.14 -3.15 6.21
C ASP A 66 -16.08 -2.48 7.58
N ALA A 67 -16.00 -3.27 8.67
CA ALA A 67 -15.87 -2.75 10.03
C ALA A 67 -14.56 -1.99 10.29
N ALA A 68 -13.47 -2.32 9.59
CA ALA A 68 -12.21 -1.61 9.70
C ALA A 68 -12.15 -0.29 8.89
N SER A 69 -13.11 -0.06 8.00
CA SER A 69 -13.15 1.10 7.10
C SER A 69 -14.09 2.23 7.59
N GLU A 70 -14.83 1.99 8.67
CA GLU A 70 -15.68 2.96 9.40
C GLU A 70 -14.90 3.67 10.51
#